data_AF-A0A2W6W5F7-F1
#
_entry.id   AF-A0A2W6W5F7-F1
#
_cell.length_a   1.000
_cell.length_b   1.000
_cell.length_c   1.000
_cell.angle_alpha   90.00
_cell.angle_beta   90.00
_cell.angle_gamma   90.00
#
_symmetry.space_group_name_H-M   'P 1'
#
loop_
_entity.id
_entity.type
_entity.pdbx_description
1 polymer ?
#
loop_
_entity_poly.entity_id
_entity_poly.type
_entity_poly.pdbx_seq_one_letter_code
_entity_poly.pdbx_strand_id
1 'polypeptide(L)'
;MPHFTEAAGTVVAADTHSTFAALDGALMNAARMALSFLEATQGADLAPVHSQKALDAMASGFGNVVAGRKDIVNAHRHLVAIKGQSNLAPVDFGCPGGGPIGAVQDEPVMEAQAH
;
A
#
# COMPACT_ATOMS: atom_id res chain seq x y z
N MET A 1 -1.83 -24.89 -15.45
CA MET A 1 -2.67 -23.68 -15.46
C MET A 1 -3.72 -23.81 -14.38
N PRO A 2 -3.71 -22.97 -13.34
CA PRO A 2 -4.76 -22.97 -12.31
C PRO A 2 -6.13 -22.62 -12.90
N HIS A 3 -7.19 -23.17 -12.31
CA HIS A 3 -8.58 -22.87 -12.65
C HIS A 3 -9.30 -22.21 -11.47
N PHE A 4 -9.88 -21.04 -11.74
CA PHE A 4 -10.67 -20.27 -10.77
C PHE A 4 -12.01 -19.89 -11.39
N THR A 5 -13.02 -19.70 -10.54
CA THR A 5 -14.27 -19.09 -10.95
C THR A 5 -14.08 -17.57 -11.08
N GLU A 6 -14.78 -16.94 -12.03
CA GLU A 6 -14.77 -15.47 -12.13
C GLU A 6 -15.25 -14.81 -10.84
N ALA A 7 -16.24 -15.40 -10.16
CA ALA A 7 -16.72 -14.93 -8.86
C ALA A 7 -15.59 -14.86 -7.80
N ALA A 8 -14.71 -15.87 -7.76
CA ALA A 8 -13.56 -15.85 -6.84
C ALA A 8 -12.57 -14.73 -7.22
N GLY A 9 -12.32 -14.52 -8.51
CA GLY A 9 -11.50 -13.40 -8.99
C GLY A 9 -12.07 -12.03 -8.60
N THR A 10 -13.38 -11.85 -8.75
CA THR A 10 -14.10 -10.62 -8.38
C THR A 10 -13.99 -10.33 -6.89
N VAL A 11 -14.18 -11.35 -6.03
CA VAL A 11 -14.06 -11.19 -4.57
C VAL A 11 -12.64 -10.78 -4.18
N VAL A 12 -11.61 -11.47 -4.70
CA VAL A 12 -10.21 -11.15 -4.40
C VAL A 12 -9.84 -9.74 -4.86
N ALA A 13 -10.34 -9.30 -6.01
CA ALA A 13 -10.12 -7.95 -6.51
C ALA A 13 -10.78 -6.88 -5.61
N ALA A 14 -12.03 -7.11 -5.19
CA ALA A 14 -12.75 -6.23 -4.28
C ALA A 14 -12.06 -6.14 -2.90
N ASP A 15 -11.62 -7.27 -2.35
CA ASP A 15 -10.92 -7.34 -1.07
C ASP A 15 -9.55 -6.65 -1.15
N THR A 16 -8.84 -6.80 -2.27
CA THR A 16 -7.58 -6.08 -2.51
C THR A 16 -7.80 -4.57 -2.46
N HIS A 17 -8.83 -4.07 -3.15
CA HIS A 17 -9.16 -2.64 -3.16
C HIS A 17 -9.55 -2.14 -1.77
N SER A 18 -10.41 -2.88 -1.07
CA SER A 18 -10.82 -2.58 0.32
C SER A 18 -9.63 -2.52 1.27
N THR A 19 -8.68 -3.45 1.12
CA THR A 19 -7.46 -3.51 1.94
C THR A 19 -6.58 -2.28 1.75
N PHE A 20 -6.37 -1.84 0.50
CA PHE A 20 -5.61 -0.61 0.24
C PHE A 20 -6.30 0.62 0.83
N ALA A 21 -7.61 0.76 0.65
CA ALA A 21 -8.37 1.86 1.22
C ALA A 21 -8.29 1.88 2.76
N ALA A 22 -8.36 0.72 3.41
CA ALA A 22 -8.24 0.59 4.86
C ALA A 22 -6.84 1.00 5.37
N LEU A 23 -5.78 0.59 4.66
CA LEU A 23 -4.40 0.95 5.01
C LEU A 23 -4.13 2.45 4.83
N ASP A 24 -4.61 3.03 3.74
CA ASP A 24 -4.51 4.48 3.50
C ASP A 24 -5.30 5.27 4.57
N GLY A 25 -6.47 4.77 4.96
CA GLY A 25 -7.24 5.30 6.09
C GLY A 25 -6.50 5.20 7.43
N ALA A 26 -5.82 4.08 7.68
CA ALA A 26 -5.01 3.89 8.89
C ALA A 26 -3.83 4.87 8.95
N LEU A 27 -3.14 5.11 7.83
CA LEU A 27 -2.06 6.11 7.74
C LEU A 27 -2.60 7.52 8.04
N MET A 28 -3.73 7.89 7.46
CA MET A 28 -4.39 9.17 7.73
C MET A 28 -4.72 9.33 9.22
N ASN A 29 -5.30 8.31 9.84
CA ASN A 29 -5.67 8.33 11.26
C ASN A 29 -4.45 8.40 12.17
N ALA A 30 -3.38 7.66 11.87
CA ALA A 30 -2.14 7.71 12.64
C ALA A 30 -1.47 9.09 12.56
N ALA A 31 -1.47 9.72 11.37
CA ALA A 31 -0.97 11.10 11.20
C ALA A 31 -1.79 12.12 12.01
N ARG A 32 -3.13 12.00 11.97
CA ARG A 32 -4.02 12.85 12.79
C ARG A 32 -3.79 12.67 14.28
N MET A 33 -3.61 11.44 14.75
CA MET A 33 -3.32 11.15 16.16
C MET A 33 -2.02 11.83 16.60
N ALA A 34 -0.95 11.74 15.80
CA ALA A 34 0.31 12.40 16.11
C ALA A 34 0.16 13.93 16.16
N LEU A 35 -0.60 14.52 15.24
CA LEU A 35 -0.91 15.96 15.25
C LEU A 35 -1.68 16.35 16.51
N SER A 36 -2.77 15.66 16.83
CA SER A 36 -3.57 15.95 18.03
C SER A 36 -2.75 15.81 19.32
N PHE A 37 -1.82 14.87 19.38
CA PHE A 37 -0.90 14.76 20.52
C PHE A 37 0.02 15.98 20.61
N LEU A 38 0.64 16.40 19.51
CA LEU A 38 1.50 17.59 19.49
C LEU A 38 0.75 18.85 19.92
N GLU A 39 -0.46 19.06 19.39
CA GLU A 39 -1.35 20.16 19.78
C GLU A 39 -1.71 20.11 21.27
N ALA A 40 -2.07 18.93 21.79
CA ALA A 40 -2.42 18.77 23.21
C ALA A 40 -1.22 19.02 24.16
N THR A 41 0.00 18.72 23.70
CA THR A 41 1.21 19.00 24.47
C THR A 41 1.70 20.45 24.33
N GLN A 42 1.15 21.22 23.40
CA GLN A 42 1.53 22.61 23.19
C GLN A 42 1.06 23.45 24.39
N GLY A 43 2.01 23.87 25.24
CA GLY A 43 1.72 24.61 26.47
C GLY A 43 1.40 23.74 27.68
N ALA A 44 1.48 22.42 27.55
CA ALA A 44 1.44 21.51 28.70
C ALA A 44 2.80 21.50 29.42
N ASP A 45 2.81 21.44 30.74
CA ASP A 45 4.02 21.26 31.56
C ASP A 45 4.46 19.78 31.56
N LEU A 46 4.57 19.21 30.36
CA LEU A 46 4.96 17.83 30.14
C LEU A 46 6.47 17.75 29.99
N ALA A 47 7.13 16.97 30.85
CA ALA A 47 8.57 16.76 30.73
C ALA A 47 8.91 16.18 29.34
N PRO A 48 9.90 16.72 28.61
CA PRO A 48 10.23 16.29 27.25
C PRO A 48 10.50 14.78 27.09
N VAL A 49 10.99 14.13 28.14
CA VAL A 49 11.25 12.68 28.13
C VAL A 49 9.96 11.85 28.00
N HIS A 50 8.84 12.35 28.52
CA HIS A 50 7.55 11.67 28.45
C HIS A 50 6.90 11.83 27.08
N SER A 51 6.97 13.03 26.50
CA SER A 51 6.50 13.26 25.12
C SER A 51 7.33 12.49 24.11
N GLN A 52 8.65 12.40 24.28
CA GLN A 52 9.53 11.70 23.34
C GLN A 52 9.18 10.21 23.22
N LYS A 53 8.97 9.51 24.35
CA LYS A 53 8.58 8.09 24.33
C LYS A 53 7.25 7.87 23.58
N ALA A 54 6.29 8.77 23.74
CA ALA A 54 5.02 8.70 23.03
C ALA A 54 5.22 8.95 21.52
N LEU A 55 6.02 9.95 21.14
CA LEU A 55 6.36 10.25 19.75
C LEU A 55 7.07 9.08 19.07
N ASP A 56 8.04 8.44 19.73
CA ASP A 56 8.75 7.27 19.20
C ASP A 56 7.79 6.10 18.95
N ALA A 57 6.87 5.83 19.88
CA ALA A 57 5.88 4.78 19.74
C ALA A 57 4.91 5.06 18.58
N MET A 58 4.45 6.32 18.43
CA MET A 58 3.58 6.72 17.32
C MET A 58 4.31 6.64 15.97
N ALA A 59 5.56 7.08 15.90
CA ALA A 59 6.38 6.99 14.70
C ALA A 59 6.62 5.53 14.29
N SER A 60 6.93 4.65 15.26
CA SER A 60 7.06 3.21 15.02
C SER A 60 5.75 2.60 14.52
N GLY A 61 4.62 2.93 15.15
CA GLY A 61 3.30 2.48 14.71
C GLY A 61 2.97 2.91 13.28
N PHE A 62 3.21 4.18 12.94
CA PHE A 62 3.05 4.68 11.58
C PHE A 62 3.93 3.92 10.58
N GLY A 63 5.21 3.71 10.92
CA GLY A 63 6.16 2.93 10.12
C GLY A 63 5.68 1.50 9.85
N ASN A 64 5.07 0.84 10.84
CA ASN A 64 4.54 -0.51 10.67
C ASN A 64 3.36 -0.56 9.68
N VAL A 65 2.49 0.46 9.67
CA VAL A 65 1.40 0.55 8.68
C VAL A 65 1.97 0.77 7.27
N VAL A 66 2.99 1.63 7.12
CA VAL A 66 3.68 1.83 5.84
C VAL A 66 4.33 0.53 5.35
N ALA A 67 5.00 -0.21 6.24
CA ALA A 67 5.61 -1.49 5.91
C ALA A 67 4.55 -2.52 5.48
N GLY A 68 3.46 -2.67 6.23
CA GLY A 68 2.36 -3.57 5.86
C GLY A 68 1.74 -3.21 4.52
N ARG A 69 1.59 -1.92 4.22
CA ARG A 69 1.13 -1.45 2.90
C ARG A 69 2.06 -1.87 1.77
N LYS A 70 3.38 -1.76 1.95
CA LYS A 70 4.36 -2.23 0.98
C LYS A 70 4.23 -3.74 0.76
N ASP A 71 4.02 -4.52 1.81
CA ASP A 71 3.87 -5.97 1.70
C ASP A 71 2.59 -6.35 0.93
N ILE A 72 1.48 -5.63 1.15
CA ILE A 72 0.25 -5.82 0.36
C ILE A 72 0.42 -5.43 -1.11
N VAL A 73 1.21 -4.41 -1.44
CA VAL A 73 1.57 -4.11 -2.85
C VAL A 73 2.30 -5.31 -3.48
N ASN A 74 3.23 -5.92 -2.77
CA ASN A 74 3.94 -7.10 -3.28
C ASN A 74 3.02 -8.31 -3.40
N ALA A 75 2.15 -8.55 -2.41
CA ALA A 75 1.14 -9.60 -2.49
C ALA A 75 0.21 -9.42 -3.71
N HIS A 76 -0.24 -8.20 -3.97
CA HIS A 76 -1.06 -7.88 -5.14
C HIS A 76 -0.33 -8.21 -6.46
N ARG A 77 0.97 -7.88 -6.58
CA ARG A 77 1.77 -8.25 -7.77
C ARG A 77 1.81 -9.77 -7.99
N HIS A 78 1.94 -10.55 -6.93
CA HIS A 78 1.88 -12.01 -7.02
C HIS A 78 0.49 -12.51 -7.44
N LEU A 79 -0.59 -11.90 -6.94
CA LEU A 79 -1.96 -12.22 -7.38
C LEU A 79 -2.17 -11.92 -8.87
N VAL A 80 -1.64 -10.80 -9.37
CA VAL A 80 -1.68 -10.44 -10.80
C VAL A 80 -0.94 -11.49 -11.65
N ALA A 81 0.24 -11.94 -11.19
CA ALA A 81 0.99 -12.98 -11.88
C ALA A 81 0.23 -14.32 -11.90
N ILE A 82 -0.39 -14.72 -10.79
CA ILE A 82 -1.23 -15.94 -10.70
C ILE A 82 -2.42 -15.84 -11.67
N LYS A 83 -3.11 -14.70 -11.69
CA LYS A 83 -4.22 -14.44 -12.62
C LYS A 83 -3.75 -14.59 -14.07
N GLY A 84 -2.64 -13.96 -14.44
CA GLY A 84 -2.07 -14.01 -15.79
C GLY A 84 -1.68 -15.42 -16.25
N GLN A 85 -1.48 -16.35 -15.33
CA GLN A 85 -1.15 -17.75 -15.60
C GLN A 85 -2.35 -18.71 -15.45
N SER A 86 -3.57 -18.18 -15.31
CA SER A 86 -4.82 -18.94 -15.08
C SER A 86 -5.83 -18.78 -16.22
N ASN A 87 -6.97 -19.48 -16.13
CA ASN A 87 -8.12 -19.25 -17.02
C ASN A 87 -8.73 -17.84 -16.91
N LEU A 88 -8.37 -17.05 -15.88
CA LEU A 88 -8.83 -15.69 -15.69
C LEU A 88 -7.89 -14.64 -16.31
N ALA A 89 -6.83 -15.05 -17.02
CA ALA A 89 -5.93 -14.12 -17.72
C ALA A 89 -6.64 -13.05 -18.57
N PRO A 90 -7.70 -13.38 -19.36
CA PRO A 90 -8.38 -12.38 -20.19
C PRO A 90 -9.40 -11.52 -19.42
N VAL A 91 -9.75 -11.87 -18.18
CA VAL A 91 -10.79 -11.18 -17.41
C VAL A 91 -10.22 -9.90 -16.83
N ASP A 92 -10.87 -8.75 -17.04
CA ASP A 92 -10.47 -7.51 -16.38
C ASP A 92 -11.21 -7.34 -15.03
N PHE A 93 -10.44 -7.17 -13.95
CA PHE A 93 -10.96 -6.93 -12.61
C PHE A 93 -10.68 -5.49 -12.12
N GLY A 94 -10.12 -4.64 -12.98
CA GLY A 94 -9.69 -3.28 -12.65
C GLY A 94 -8.35 -3.22 -11.89
N CYS A 95 -7.82 -2.01 -11.79
CA CYS A 95 -6.59 -1.71 -11.03
C CYS A 95 -6.93 -1.08 -9.67
N PRO A 96 -6.35 -1.55 -8.55
CA PRO A 96 -6.49 -0.86 -7.27
C PRO A 96 -5.83 0.52 -7.37
N GLY A 97 -6.64 1.57 -7.52
CA GLY A 97 -6.16 2.94 -7.73
C GLY A 97 -6.80 3.71 -8.89
N GLY A 98 -7.67 3.08 -9.70
CA GLY A 98 -8.56 3.81 -10.61
C GLY A 98 -7.87 4.55 -11.77
N GLY A 99 -6.69 4.14 -12.21
CA GLY A 99 -6.01 4.72 -13.36
C GLY A 99 -4.57 4.23 -13.50
N PRO A 100 -3.93 4.45 -14.66
CA PRO A 100 -2.58 3.99 -14.91
C PRO A 100 -1.57 4.82 -14.11
N ILE A 101 -1.35 4.47 -12.84
CA ILE A 101 -0.10 4.82 -12.14
C ILE A 101 0.92 3.76 -12.54
N GLY A 102 1.33 3.79 -13.81
CA GLY A 102 2.09 2.70 -14.42
C GLY A 102 2.44 2.86 -15.89
N ALA A 103 2.26 4.04 -16.49
CA ALA A 103 3.07 4.40 -17.66
C ALA A 103 4.49 4.78 -17.21
N VAL A 104 5.15 3.90 -16.43
CA VAL A 104 6.61 3.86 -16.43
C VAL A 104 6.93 2.96 -17.60
N GLN A 105 7.08 3.57 -18.77
CA GLN A 105 7.74 2.92 -19.88
C GLN A 105 9.15 2.60 -19.38
N ASP A 106 9.48 1.32 -19.21
CA ASP A 106 10.89 0.91 -19.23
C ASP A 106 11.42 1.32 -20.61
N GLU A 107 12.10 2.47 -20.68
CA GLU A 107 12.85 2.82 -21.88
C GLU A 107 13.91 1.72 -22.10
N PRO A 108 13.99 1.12 -23.30
CA PRO A 108 15.01 0.14 -23.58
C PRO A 108 16.39 0.81 -23.51
N VAL A 109 17.29 0.24 -22.71
CA VAL A 109 18.72 0.59 -22.71
C VAL A 109 19.22 0.36 -24.14
N MET A 110 19.47 1.44 -24.89
CA MET A 110 20.13 1.33 -26.18
C MET A 110 21.53 0.74 -25.99
N GLU A 111 21.71 -0.50 -26.44
CA GLU A 111 23.04 -1.06 -26.67
C GLU A 111 23.77 -0.16 -27.67
N ALA A 112 24.83 0.49 -27.21
CA ALA A 112 25.75 1.21 -28.07
C ALA A 112 26.45 0.20 -28.99
N GLN A 113 26.01 0.13 -30.25
CA GLN A 113 26.78 -0.47 -31.32
C GLN A 113 27.96 0.46 -31.64
N ALA A 114 29.16 0.07 -31.23
CA ALA A 114 30.39 0.71 -31.66
C ALA A 114 30.77 0.19 -33.06
N HIS A 115 30.92 1.13 -33.99
CA HIS A 115 31.60 0.95 -35.27
C HIS A 115 33.12 0.92 -35.10
#